data_AF-A0A3A5VFG7-F1
#
_entry.id   AF-A0A3A5VFG7-F1
#
_cell.length_a   1.000
_cell.length_b   1.000
_cell.length_c   1.000
_cell.angle_alpha   90.00
_cell.angle_beta   90.00
_cell.angle_gamma   90.00
#
_symmetry.space_group_name_H-M   'P 1'
#
loop_
_entity.id
_entity.type
_entity.pdbx_description
1 polymer ?
#
loop_
_entity_poly.entity_id
_entity_poly.type
_entity_poly.pdbx_seq_one_letter_code
_entity_poly.pdbx_strand_id
1 'polypeptide(L)'
;MTDPRRKRQVNVPSGPKKKSTPAPSSYKMSRPTMGRTEVPKPQPKPDPSTQRSGGGGERRQQGGRQGGRQGGRQGGRGQQRRPIPQRPEALKGETWGRIIEHDTKGSIATVMAEKTLVFVRAKIKQDVNMMMPNQRVNIGTDKEARPEVQHFIGMAHLDRMSNMARNDLPLVVQLFIEDHAQHFVDAFYNRAGPLSLKQHSFELLPDVGSKKAKTMVKARETVGVFASIDELNALCRINGVDLLARRFMEELEDKDLQPRLTELLLPVDA
;
A
#
# COMPACT_ATOMS: atom_id res chain seq x y z
N MET A 1 -45.58 60.76 -7.99
CA MET A 1 -46.82 60.02 -8.25
C MET A 1 -46.48 58.54 -8.38
N THR A 2 -46.75 57.74 -7.35
CA THR A 2 -46.47 56.31 -7.31
C THR A 2 -47.79 55.58 -7.13
N ASP A 3 -48.23 54.91 -8.19
CA ASP A 3 -49.53 54.23 -8.32
C ASP A 3 -49.59 52.95 -7.47
N PRO A 4 -50.57 52.78 -6.55
CA PRO A 4 -50.61 51.68 -5.58
C PRO A 4 -51.25 50.36 -6.11
N ARG A 5 -51.35 50.14 -7.43
CA ARG A 5 -52.13 49.00 -7.99
C ARG A 5 -51.35 47.92 -8.76
N ARG A 6 -50.10 47.63 -8.44
CA ARG A 6 -49.42 46.40 -8.91
C ARG A 6 -49.19 45.38 -7.78
N LYS A 7 -50.24 44.62 -7.43
CA LYS A 7 -50.08 43.35 -6.71
C LYS A 7 -49.37 42.37 -7.64
N ARG A 8 -48.08 42.11 -7.42
CA ARG A 8 -47.37 41.00 -8.06
C ARG A 8 -47.92 39.69 -7.49
N GLN A 9 -48.66 38.93 -8.30
CA GLN A 9 -48.97 37.53 -7.99
C GLN A 9 -47.67 36.74 -8.10
N VAL A 10 -47.07 36.41 -6.97
CA VAL A 10 -45.94 35.48 -6.91
C VAL A 10 -46.52 34.08 -6.77
N ASN A 11 -46.39 33.29 -7.82
CA ASN A 11 -46.77 31.88 -7.80
C ASN A 11 -45.66 31.12 -7.07
N VAL A 12 -45.90 30.81 -5.80
CA VAL A 12 -44.93 30.08 -4.96
C VAL A 12 -45.14 28.58 -5.23
N PRO A 13 -44.11 27.82 -5.66
CA PRO A 13 -44.26 26.40 -5.87
C PRO A 13 -44.48 25.69 -4.53
N SER A 14 -45.52 24.86 -4.46
CA SER A 14 -45.82 24.04 -3.29
C SER A 14 -44.68 23.07 -3.00
N GLY A 15 -44.13 23.11 -1.78
CA GLY A 15 -43.10 22.17 -1.33
C GLY A 15 -43.56 20.70 -1.38
N PRO A 16 -42.61 19.74 -1.33
CA PRO A 16 -42.92 18.32 -1.47
C PRO A 16 -43.86 17.84 -0.36
N LYS A 17 -44.99 17.24 -0.76
CA LYS A 17 -45.92 16.58 0.17
C LYS A 17 -45.20 15.44 0.89
N LYS A 18 -45.20 15.46 2.23
CA LYS A 18 -44.75 14.33 3.05
C LYS A 18 -45.61 13.10 2.69
N LYS A 19 -44.97 12.02 2.22
CA LYS A 19 -45.63 10.72 2.11
C LYS A 19 -46.01 10.26 3.51
N SER A 20 -47.28 9.87 3.69
CA SER A 20 -47.79 9.29 4.92
C SER A 20 -47.02 8.01 5.26
N THR A 21 -46.42 7.98 6.45
CA THR A 21 -45.79 6.78 7.01
C THR A 21 -46.90 5.76 7.31
N PRO A 22 -46.79 4.50 6.84
CA PRO A 22 -47.80 3.49 7.14
C PRO A 22 -47.73 3.10 8.63
N ALA A 23 -48.89 2.87 9.23
CA ALA A 23 -49.04 2.45 10.62
C ALA A 23 -48.31 1.10 10.88
N PRO A 24 -47.76 0.88 12.09
CA PRO A 24 -46.90 -0.26 12.41
C PRO A 24 -47.60 -1.62 12.43
N SER A 25 -48.91 -1.70 12.12
CA SER A 25 -49.70 -2.94 12.16
C SER A 25 -49.93 -3.62 10.80
N SER A 26 -49.36 -3.12 9.69
CA SER A 26 -49.53 -3.75 8.36
C SER A 26 -48.43 -4.74 7.96
N TYR A 27 -47.54 -5.11 8.88
CA TYR A 27 -46.49 -6.10 8.62
C TYR A 27 -47.09 -7.52 8.50
N LYS A 28 -47.34 -7.98 7.27
CA LYS A 28 -47.62 -9.40 7.00
C LYS A 28 -46.30 -10.09 6.68
N MET A 29 -45.83 -10.94 7.61
CA MET A 29 -44.68 -11.82 7.36
C MET A 29 -44.99 -12.74 6.17
N SER A 30 -44.32 -12.54 5.04
CA SER A 30 -44.29 -13.53 3.97
C SER A 30 -43.55 -14.77 4.47
N ARG A 31 -44.19 -15.94 4.40
CA ARG A 31 -43.55 -17.22 4.73
C ARG A 31 -42.31 -17.40 3.83
N PRO A 32 -41.17 -17.86 4.37
CA PRO A 32 -40.02 -18.19 3.54
C PRO A 32 -40.39 -19.32 2.57
N THR A 33 -39.94 -19.18 1.32
CA THR A 33 -40.08 -20.19 0.26
C THR A 33 -39.52 -21.52 0.77
N MET A 34 -40.41 -22.47 1.04
CA MET A 34 -40.06 -23.86 1.31
C MET A 34 -39.45 -24.43 0.04
N GLY A 35 -38.14 -24.70 0.05
CA GLY A 35 -37.47 -25.34 -1.08
C GLY A 35 -35.98 -25.06 -1.16
N ARG A 36 -35.20 -25.52 -0.18
CA ARG A 36 -33.76 -25.73 -0.37
C ARG A 36 -33.59 -27.20 -0.74
N THR A 37 -33.29 -27.48 -2.00
CA THR A 37 -32.87 -28.81 -2.44
C THR A 37 -31.66 -29.22 -1.59
N GLU A 38 -31.75 -30.36 -0.92
CA GLU A 38 -30.66 -30.87 -0.09
C GLU A 38 -29.42 -31.11 -0.95
N VAL A 39 -28.30 -30.48 -0.57
CA VAL A 39 -26.99 -30.76 -1.16
C VAL A 39 -26.52 -32.11 -0.60
N PRO A 40 -26.23 -33.13 -1.41
CA PRO A 40 -25.74 -34.42 -0.92
C PRO A 40 -24.41 -34.24 -0.19
N LYS A 41 -24.31 -34.78 1.04
CA LYS A 41 -23.05 -34.82 1.80
C LYS A 41 -22.02 -35.70 1.07
N PRO A 42 -20.73 -35.31 1.00
CA PRO A 42 -19.69 -36.16 0.45
C PRO A 42 -19.53 -37.45 1.28
N GLN A 43 -19.47 -38.60 0.61
CA GLN A 43 -19.20 -39.88 1.27
C GLN A 43 -17.75 -39.92 1.81
N PRO A 44 -17.52 -40.54 2.98
CA PRO A 44 -16.17 -40.76 3.50
C PRO A 44 -15.40 -41.72 2.59
N LYS A 45 -14.12 -41.39 2.32
CA LYS A 45 -13.22 -42.25 1.55
C LYS A 45 -12.92 -43.54 2.32
N PRO A 46 -12.89 -44.71 1.66
CA PRO A 46 -12.50 -45.95 2.30
C PRO A 46 -10.98 -46.00 2.58
N ASP A 47 -10.65 -46.67 3.69
CA ASP A 47 -9.33 -46.91 4.27
C ASP A 47 -8.41 -47.71 3.30
N PRO A 48 -7.14 -47.32 3.05
CA PRO A 48 -6.30 -47.94 2.01
C PRO A 48 -5.61 -49.24 2.46
N SER A 49 -6.24 -50.04 3.31
CA SER A 49 -5.61 -51.20 3.95
C SER A 49 -6.30 -52.54 3.69
N THR A 50 -6.79 -52.79 2.46
CA THR A 50 -7.11 -54.17 2.02
C THR A 50 -7.10 -54.30 0.50
N GLN A 51 -5.92 -54.43 -0.12
CA GLN A 51 -5.82 -55.09 -1.42
C GLN A 51 -4.62 -56.04 -1.42
N ARG A 52 -4.90 -57.28 -1.03
CA ARG A 52 -4.09 -58.43 -1.40
C ARG A 52 -5.05 -59.57 -1.79
N SER A 53 -4.65 -60.25 -2.86
CA SER A 53 -5.12 -61.53 -3.40
C SER A 53 -6.27 -61.50 -4.43
N GLY A 54 -5.97 -62.05 -5.62
CA GLY A 54 -6.87 -62.98 -6.29
C GLY A 54 -7.16 -62.78 -7.79
N GLY A 55 -6.41 -63.49 -8.65
CA GLY A 55 -6.84 -63.98 -9.99
C GLY A 55 -6.76 -62.98 -11.16
N GLY A 56 -6.35 -63.30 -12.38
CA GLY A 56 -6.03 -64.57 -13.06
C GLY A 56 -6.36 -64.42 -14.56
N GLY A 57 -5.40 -64.76 -15.46
CA GLY A 57 -5.57 -64.83 -16.93
C GLY A 57 -5.50 -63.46 -17.66
N GLU A 58 -4.85 -63.26 -18.81
CA GLU A 58 -4.40 -64.16 -19.88
C GLU A 58 -3.12 -63.64 -20.57
N ARG A 59 -2.39 -64.59 -21.14
CA ARG A 59 -1.15 -64.43 -21.91
C ARG A 59 -1.40 -63.75 -23.24
N ARG A 60 -0.47 -62.87 -23.65
CA ARG A 60 -0.06 -62.78 -25.06
C ARG A 60 1.45 -62.53 -25.16
N GLN A 61 2.14 -63.54 -25.67
CA GLN A 61 3.54 -63.52 -26.09
C GLN A 61 3.69 -62.76 -27.40
N GLN A 62 4.74 -61.95 -27.49
CA GLN A 62 5.69 -61.82 -28.62
C GLN A 62 6.75 -60.81 -28.13
N GLY A 63 7.97 -61.24 -27.75
CA GLY A 63 9.10 -61.43 -28.66
C GLY A 63 9.56 -60.05 -29.19
N GLY A 64 10.63 -59.39 -28.77
CA GLY A 64 11.93 -59.85 -28.28
C GLY A 64 13.00 -59.24 -29.20
N ARG A 65 13.82 -58.30 -28.73
CA ARG A 65 15.23 -58.17 -29.16
C ARG A 65 16.01 -57.16 -28.31
N GLN A 66 17.16 -57.66 -27.87
CA GLN A 66 18.25 -57.00 -27.16
C GLN A 66 18.91 -55.92 -28.00
N GLY A 67 19.54 -54.96 -27.31
CA GLY A 67 20.52 -54.04 -27.91
C GLY A 67 21.01 -53.05 -26.89
N GLY A 68 21.99 -53.45 -26.08
CA GLY A 68 22.61 -52.59 -25.08
C GLY A 68 23.39 -51.43 -25.69
N ARG A 69 23.45 -50.32 -24.94
CA ARG A 69 24.62 -49.44 -24.95
C ARG A 69 24.73 -48.73 -23.60
N GLN A 70 25.78 -49.14 -22.88
CA GLN A 70 26.34 -48.40 -21.75
C GLN A 70 26.63 -46.96 -22.20
N GLY A 71 25.93 -46.01 -21.58
CA GLY A 71 26.30 -44.61 -21.59
C GLY A 71 26.40 -44.18 -20.15
N GLY A 72 27.58 -44.35 -19.55
CA GLY A 72 27.91 -43.83 -18.23
C GLY A 72 27.85 -42.31 -18.25
N ARG A 73 26.66 -41.73 -18.03
CA ARG A 73 26.53 -40.34 -17.61
C ARG A 73 26.68 -40.34 -16.10
N GLN A 74 27.91 -40.07 -15.65
CA GLN A 74 28.13 -39.48 -14.33
C GLN A 74 27.30 -38.19 -14.27
N GLY A 75 26.07 -38.31 -13.80
CA GLY A 75 25.27 -37.19 -13.35
C GLY A 75 25.90 -36.66 -12.08
N GLY A 76 26.99 -35.90 -12.23
CA GLY A 76 27.42 -34.99 -11.18
C GLY A 76 26.21 -34.16 -10.84
N ARG A 77 25.68 -34.33 -9.62
CA ARG A 77 24.73 -33.43 -9.00
C ARG A 77 25.44 -32.08 -8.91
N GLY A 78 25.40 -31.33 -10.00
CA GLY A 78 25.79 -29.94 -10.01
C GLY A 78 24.90 -29.29 -8.98
N GLN A 79 25.48 -28.97 -7.82
CA GLN A 79 24.86 -28.08 -6.87
C GLN A 79 24.45 -26.86 -7.68
N GLN A 80 23.14 -26.69 -7.89
CA GLN A 80 22.62 -25.49 -8.53
C GLN A 80 23.19 -24.33 -7.72
N ARG A 81 24.16 -23.60 -8.32
CA ARG A 81 24.72 -22.41 -7.71
C ARG A 81 23.53 -21.52 -7.39
N ARG A 82 23.27 -21.32 -6.09
CA ARG A 82 22.21 -20.42 -5.67
C ARG A 82 22.51 -19.07 -6.32
N PRO A 83 21.53 -18.43 -6.98
CA PRO A 83 21.75 -17.14 -7.59
C PRO A 83 22.30 -16.17 -6.55
N ILE A 84 23.36 -15.46 -6.92
CA ILE A 84 23.97 -14.44 -6.06
C ILE A 84 22.87 -13.43 -5.71
N PRO A 85 22.62 -13.10 -4.43
CA PRO A 85 21.63 -12.11 -4.06
C PRO A 85 21.97 -10.78 -4.73
N GLN A 86 21.12 -10.36 -5.67
CA GLN A 86 21.29 -9.10 -6.40
C GLN A 86 20.55 -8.00 -5.68
N ARG A 87 21.13 -6.80 -5.66
CA ARG A 87 20.46 -5.61 -5.15
C ARG A 87 19.21 -5.35 -6.02
N PRO A 88 18.03 -5.11 -5.42
CA PRO A 88 16.85 -4.69 -6.18
C PRO A 88 17.12 -3.42 -6.99
N GLU A 89 16.61 -3.37 -8.23
CA GLU A 89 16.76 -2.23 -9.13
C GLU A 89 16.13 -0.95 -8.55
N ALA A 90 15.03 -1.10 -7.81
CA ALA A 90 14.34 -0.01 -7.14
C ALA A 90 15.21 0.74 -6.10
N LEU A 91 16.34 0.17 -5.68
CA LEU A 91 17.30 0.82 -4.79
C LEU A 91 18.43 1.55 -5.54
N LYS A 92 18.34 1.71 -6.86
CA LYS A 92 19.37 2.39 -7.64
C LYS A 92 19.41 3.87 -7.24
N GLY A 93 20.59 4.36 -6.85
CA GLY A 93 20.78 5.75 -6.38
C GLY A 93 20.46 5.99 -4.90
N GLU A 94 19.95 4.96 -4.19
CA GLU A 94 19.67 5.02 -2.76
C GLU A 94 20.93 4.72 -1.93
N THR A 95 21.24 5.63 -1.01
CA THR A 95 22.38 5.53 -0.08
C THR A 95 21.95 5.23 1.35
N TRP A 96 20.80 5.74 1.76
CA TRP A 96 20.29 5.65 3.12
C TRP A 96 18.85 5.14 3.15
N GLY A 97 18.52 4.43 4.22
CA GLY A 97 17.19 3.93 4.49
C GLY A 97 16.88 3.94 5.98
N ARG A 98 15.62 3.74 6.33
CA ARG A 98 15.10 3.72 7.70
C ARG A 98 14.55 2.35 8.03
N ILE A 99 14.90 1.84 9.20
CA ILE A 99 14.35 0.58 9.71
C ILE A 99 12.87 0.77 10.04
N ILE A 100 12.04 -0.14 9.54
CA ILE A 100 10.62 -0.23 9.90
C ILE A 100 10.42 -1.33 10.95
N GLU A 101 11.04 -2.48 10.74
CA GLU A 101 11.04 -3.59 11.70
C GLU A 101 12.32 -4.42 11.55
N HIS A 102 12.75 -5.04 12.64
CA HIS A 102 13.87 -5.98 12.67
C HIS A 102 13.44 -7.27 13.37
N ASP A 103 13.36 -8.37 12.62
CA ASP A 103 13.24 -9.71 13.17
C ASP A 103 14.64 -10.25 13.51
N THR A 104 14.98 -10.24 14.81
CA THR A 104 16.26 -10.73 15.33
C THR A 104 16.43 -12.23 15.19
N LYS A 105 15.35 -13.02 15.17
CA LYS A 105 15.42 -14.48 15.00
C LYS A 105 15.82 -14.83 13.57
N GLY A 106 15.23 -14.12 12.60
CA GLY A 106 15.56 -14.24 11.19
C GLY A 106 16.81 -13.46 10.77
N SER A 107 17.30 -12.52 11.58
CA SER A 107 18.23 -11.44 11.19
C SER A 107 17.77 -10.75 9.90
N ILE A 108 16.47 -10.47 9.79
CA ILE A 108 15.87 -9.80 8.63
C ILE A 108 15.28 -8.50 9.10
N ALA A 109 15.59 -7.41 8.41
CA ALA A 109 14.93 -6.13 8.62
C ALA A 109 14.16 -5.71 7.37
N THR A 110 13.05 -5.01 7.59
CA THR A 110 12.35 -4.24 6.57
C THR A 110 12.88 -2.81 6.63
N VAL A 111 13.36 -2.32 5.50
CA VAL A 111 13.97 -0.99 5.37
C VAL A 111 13.19 -0.17 4.34
N MET A 112 12.90 1.08 4.66
CA MET A 112 12.31 2.08 3.76
C MET A 112 13.42 2.99 3.22
N ALA A 113 13.52 3.15 1.90
CA ALA A 113 14.52 4.02 1.29
C ALA A 113 14.19 5.50 1.50
N GLU A 114 15.21 6.34 1.75
CA GLU A 114 15.03 7.76 2.07
C GLU A 114 14.75 8.65 0.88
N LYS A 115 14.92 8.22 -0.39
CA LYS A 115 14.54 9.10 -1.52
C LYS A 115 13.22 8.70 -2.15
N THR A 116 13.02 7.41 -2.37
CA THR A 116 11.88 6.89 -3.16
C THR A 116 10.73 6.31 -2.34
N LEU A 117 10.85 6.22 -1.00
CA LEU A 117 9.91 5.50 -0.13
C LEU A 117 9.70 4.01 -0.49
N VAL A 118 10.66 3.42 -1.19
CA VAL A 118 10.63 1.99 -1.53
C VAL A 118 10.96 1.12 -0.32
N PHE A 119 10.20 0.06 -0.12
CA PHE A 119 10.48 -0.92 0.94
C PHE A 119 11.25 -2.13 0.43
N VAL A 120 12.28 -2.53 1.18
CA VAL A 120 13.11 -3.71 0.89
C VAL A 120 13.34 -4.54 2.13
N ARG A 121 13.50 -5.85 1.92
CA ARG A 121 13.92 -6.79 2.95
C ARG A 121 15.43 -6.97 2.86
N ALA A 122 16.11 -6.70 3.96
CA ALA A 122 17.54 -6.81 4.10
C ALA A 122 17.89 -7.91 5.12
N LYS A 123 18.89 -8.72 4.80
CA LYS A 123 19.56 -9.58 5.76
C LYS A 123 20.55 -8.72 6.55
N ILE A 124 20.44 -8.76 7.87
CA ILE A 124 21.28 -8.04 8.82
C ILE A 124 22.45 -8.91 9.27
N LYS A 125 23.61 -8.30 9.52
CA LYS A 125 24.78 -9.02 10.03
C LYS A 125 24.52 -9.54 11.46
N GLN A 126 25.17 -10.63 11.84
CA GLN A 126 24.88 -11.36 13.07
C GLN A 126 25.32 -10.64 14.35
N ASP A 127 26.23 -9.68 14.23
CA ASP A 127 26.78 -8.85 15.31
C ASP A 127 25.94 -7.61 15.62
N VAL A 128 24.88 -7.35 14.84
CA VAL A 128 24.02 -6.19 14.99
C VAL A 128 22.87 -6.53 15.94
N ASN A 129 22.72 -5.73 16.99
CA ASN A 129 21.62 -5.84 17.95
C ASN A 129 20.27 -5.46 17.33
N MET A 130 19.20 -5.58 18.13
CA MET A 130 17.87 -5.07 17.75
C MET A 130 17.99 -3.61 17.28
N MET A 131 17.41 -3.31 16.13
CA MET A 131 17.39 -1.95 15.57
C MET A 131 16.01 -1.35 15.83
N MET A 132 15.99 -0.05 16.11
CA MET A 132 14.75 0.65 16.42
C MET A 132 14.04 1.10 15.14
N PRO A 133 12.70 1.21 15.13
CA PRO A 133 11.97 1.90 14.07
C PRO A 133 12.53 3.31 13.86
N ASN A 134 12.52 3.79 12.62
CA ASN A 134 13.12 5.06 12.17
C ASN A 134 14.66 5.11 12.25
N GLN A 135 15.36 4.09 12.75
CA GLN A 135 16.82 4.09 12.75
C GLN A 135 17.36 4.16 11.31
N ARG A 136 18.24 5.13 11.05
CA ARG A 136 18.87 5.33 9.75
C ARG A 136 20.00 4.33 9.55
N VAL A 137 20.02 3.66 8.40
CA VAL A 137 21.00 2.63 8.02
C VAL A 137 21.54 2.87 6.62
N ASN A 138 22.80 2.54 6.40
CA ASN A 138 23.41 2.64 5.08
C ASN A 138 22.92 1.49 4.19
N ILE A 139 22.28 1.84 3.08
CA ILE A 139 21.82 0.91 2.05
C ILE A 139 22.51 1.16 0.72
N GLY A 140 23.69 1.80 0.70
CA GLY A 140 24.45 2.11 -0.51
C GLY A 140 24.88 0.88 -1.33
N THR A 141 25.50 1.14 -2.49
CA THR A 141 25.99 0.10 -3.40
C THR A 141 27.22 -0.61 -2.87
N ASP A 142 28.07 0.10 -2.14
CA ASP A 142 29.25 -0.46 -1.50
C ASP A 142 28.84 -1.39 -0.35
N LYS A 143 29.32 -2.63 -0.41
CA LYS A 143 29.01 -3.64 0.59
C LYS A 143 29.79 -3.43 1.89
N GLU A 144 31.02 -2.91 1.79
CA GLU A 144 31.90 -2.75 2.94
C GLU A 144 31.52 -1.53 3.78
N ALA A 145 31.03 -0.46 3.13
CA ALA A 145 30.50 0.73 3.79
C ALA A 145 29.16 0.54 4.52
N ARG A 146 28.56 -0.66 4.51
CA ARG A 146 27.29 -0.95 5.22
C ARG A 146 27.60 -1.67 6.54
N PRO A 147 27.53 -0.98 7.70
CA PRO A 147 27.81 -1.61 8.98
C PRO A 147 26.79 -2.69 9.32
N GLU A 148 25.51 -2.42 9.10
CA GLU A 148 24.42 -3.28 9.60
C GLU A 148 23.91 -4.27 8.54
N VAL A 149 23.87 -3.84 7.28
CA VAL A 149 23.22 -4.58 6.19
C VAL A 149 24.20 -5.53 5.48
N GLN A 150 23.89 -6.82 5.46
CA GLN A 150 24.69 -7.84 4.75
C GLN A 150 24.34 -7.87 3.25
N HIS A 151 23.08 -8.21 2.91
CA HIS A 151 22.59 -8.26 1.54
C HIS A 151 21.08 -8.08 1.48
N PHE A 152 20.54 -7.72 0.31
CA PHE A 152 19.10 -7.59 0.11
C PHE A 152 18.50 -8.93 -0.32
N ILE A 153 17.36 -9.27 0.27
CA ILE A 153 16.61 -10.50 -0.03
C ILE A 153 15.62 -10.21 -1.18
N GLY A 154 15.02 -9.03 -1.18
CA GLY A 154 14.05 -8.60 -2.19
C GLY A 154 13.24 -7.39 -1.74
N MET A 155 12.17 -7.10 -2.48
CA MET A 155 11.22 -6.05 -2.11
C MET A 155 10.39 -6.45 -0.90
N ALA A 156 9.99 -5.49 -0.08
CA ALA A 156 8.99 -5.70 0.96
C ALA A 156 7.63 -5.17 0.48
N HIS A 157 6.57 -5.84 0.92
CA HIS A 157 5.21 -5.40 0.67
C HIS A 157 4.55 -5.06 2.00
N LEU A 158 3.79 -3.96 2.01
CA LEU A 158 3.11 -3.45 3.21
C LEU A 158 2.15 -4.47 3.82
N ASP A 159 1.48 -5.26 2.97
CA ASP A 159 0.56 -6.34 3.35
C ASP A 159 1.25 -7.50 4.10
N ARG A 160 2.58 -7.60 4.04
CA ARG A 160 3.36 -8.66 4.70
C ARG A 160 4.19 -8.19 5.89
N MET A 161 4.13 -6.89 6.22
CA MET A 161 4.77 -6.34 7.41
C MET A 161 4.03 -6.76 8.69
N SER A 162 4.72 -6.77 9.84
CA SER A 162 4.06 -7.02 11.13
C SER A 162 3.07 -5.91 11.49
N ASN A 163 2.14 -6.21 12.40
CA ASN A 163 1.20 -5.19 12.90
C ASN A 163 1.92 -4.02 13.58
N MET A 164 3.04 -4.29 14.26
CA MET A 164 3.86 -3.25 14.88
C MET A 164 4.47 -2.33 13.81
N ALA A 165 5.08 -2.91 12.78
CA ALA A 165 5.60 -2.15 11.63
C ALA A 165 4.53 -1.26 10.97
N ARG A 166 3.32 -1.79 10.77
CA ARG A 166 2.23 -0.99 10.18
C ARG A 166 1.76 0.15 11.08
N ASN A 167 1.79 -0.03 12.40
CA ASN A 167 1.42 1.02 13.35
C ASN A 167 2.51 2.11 13.44
N ASP A 168 3.77 1.74 13.30
CA ASP A 168 4.89 2.68 13.36
C ASP A 168 5.11 3.42 12.03
N LEU A 169 4.75 2.80 10.90
CA LEU A 169 5.02 3.33 9.56
C LEU A 169 4.49 4.76 9.32
N PRO A 170 3.25 5.14 9.73
CA PRO A 170 2.78 6.51 9.61
C PRO A 170 3.72 7.53 10.26
N LEU A 171 4.26 7.20 11.43
CA LEU A 171 5.20 8.07 12.14
C LEU A 171 6.56 8.12 11.42
N VAL A 172 7.07 7.00 10.91
CA VAL A 172 8.32 6.98 10.14
C VAL A 172 8.21 7.80 8.87
N VAL A 173 7.08 7.72 8.16
CA VAL A 173 6.81 8.54 6.96
C VAL A 173 6.67 10.01 7.33
N GLN A 174 6.04 10.33 8.45
CA GLN A 174 5.96 11.71 8.95
C GLN A 174 7.34 12.30 9.22
N LEU A 175 8.21 11.56 9.94
CA LEU A 175 9.59 11.98 10.22
C LEU A 175 10.41 12.13 8.94
N PHE A 176 10.21 11.25 7.97
CA PHE A 176 10.84 11.38 6.65
C PHE A 176 10.43 12.69 5.95
N ILE A 177 9.14 13.06 5.99
CA ILE A 177 8.65 14.31 5.40
C ILE A 177 9.18 15.52 6.16
N GLU A 178 9.26 15.44 7.49
CA GLU A 178 9.81 16.50 8.34
C GLU A 178 11.29 16.76 8.04
N ASP A 179 12.09 15.70 7.91
CA ASP A 179 13.52 15.79 7.57
C ASP A 179 13.76 16.44 6.19
N HIS A 180 12.78 16.37 5.29
CA HIS A 180 12.82 16.97 3.95
C HIS A 180 11.73 18.02 3.76
N ALA A 181 11.30 18.71 4.83
CA ALA A 181 10.13 19.58 4.80
C ALA A 181 10.21 20.65 3.71
N GLN A 182 11.41 21.22 3.48
CA GLN A 182 11.62 22.24 2.45
C GLN A 182 11.28 21.74 1.04
N HIS A 183 11.69 20.52 0.69
CA HIS A 183 11.37 19.91 -0.60
C HIS A 183 9.87 19.83 -0.82
N PHE A 184 9.11 19.40 0.19
CA PHE A 184 7.65 19.27 0.07
C PHE A 184 6.92 20.62 0.07
N VAL A 185 7.45 21.62 0.76
CA VAL A 185 6.96 23.01 0.68
C VAL A 185 7.10 23.51 -0.76
N ASP A 186 8.27 23.34 -1.37
CA ASP A 186 8.56 23.85 -2.71
C ASP A 186 7.89 23.05 -3.83
N ALA A 187 7.90 21.72 -3.72
CA ALA A 187 7.40 20.82 -4.76
C ALA A 187 5.87 20.69 -4.73
N PHE A 188 5.24 20.71 -3.54
CA PHE A 188 3.79 20.55 -3.41
C PHE A 188 3.10 21.84 -3.02
N TYR A 189 3.39 22.42 -1.85
CA TYR A 189 2.56 23.51 -1.32
C TYR A 189 2.65 24.80 -2.15
N ASN A 190 3.85 25.15 -2.60
CA ASN A 190 4.08 26.33 -3.44
C ASN A 190 3.63 26.13 -4.89
N ARG A 191 3.71 24.90 -5.42
CA ARG A 191 3.34 24.59 -6.82
C ARG A 191 1.92 24.06 -7.02
N ALA A 192 1.19 23.73 -5.95
CA ALA A 192 -0.15 23.17 -6.04
C ALA A 192 -1.10 24.05 -6.85
N GLY A 193 -1.86 23.46 -7.76
CA GLY A 193 -2.81 24.16 -8.63
C GLY A 193 -4.17 23.49 -8.67
N PRO A 194 -5.09 23.98 -9.50
CA PRO A 194 -6.34 23.28 -9.79
C PRO A 194 -6.05 21.97 -10.55
N LEU A 195 -6.56 20.85 -10.05
CA LEU A 195 -6.56 19.56 -10.77
C LEU A 195 -7.65 19.54 -11.85
N SER A 196 -8.77 20.18 -11.56
CA SER A 196 -9.89 20.35 -12.49
C SER A 196 -10.58 21.69 -12.22
N LEU A 197 -11.59 22.02 -13.03
CA LEU A 197 -12.44 23.20 -12.81
C LEU A 197 -13.11 23.22 -11.42
N LYS A 198 -13.25 22.06 -10.77
CA LYS A 198 -13.97 21.91 -9.49
C LYS A 198 -13.09 21.53 -8.30
N GLN A 199 -11.85 21.11 -8.52
CA GLN A 199 -11.01 20.50 -7.49
C GLN A 199 -9.59 21.06 -7.51
N HIS A 200 -9.08 21.44 -6.34
CA HIS A 200 -7.70 21.87 -6.14
C HIS A 200 -6.81 20.71 -5.65
N SER A 201 -5.49 20.72 -5.94
CA SER A 201 -4.57 19.68 -5.48
C SER A 201 -4.47 19.54 -3.96
N PHE A 202 -4.71 20.63 -3.22
CA PHE A 202 -4.79 20.57 -1.75
C PHE A 202 -5.92 19.67 -1.25
N GLU A 203 -6.97 19.46 -2.03
CA GLU A 203 -8.07 18.57 -1.68
C GLU A 203 -7.70 17.08 -1.79
N LEU A 204 -6.48 16.76 -2.24
CA LEU A 204 -5.92 15.41 -2.14
C LEU A 204 -5.46 15.08 -0.73
N LEU A 205 -5.17 16.09 0.10
CA LEU A 205 -4.81 15.85 1.49
C LEU A 205 -6.04 15.38 2.26
N PRO A 206 -5.92 14.33 3.09
CA PRO A 206 -7.01 13.88 3.95
C PRO A 206 -7.46 15.04 4.84
N ASP A 207 -8.75 15.09 5.18
CA ASP A 207 -9.34 16.16 5.99
C ASP A 207 -9.27 17.60 5.39
N VAL A 208 -8.76 17.79 4.17
CA VAL A 208 -8.74 19.08 3.47
C VAL A 208 -9.85 19.12 2.41
N GLY A 209 -11.02 19.63 2.79
CA GLY A 209 -12.10 19.90 1.83
C GLY A 209 -11.94 21.22 1.07
N SER A 210 -12.80 21.46 0.06
CA SER A 210 -12.81 22.66 -0.79
C SER A 210 -12.73 24.00 -0.02
N LYS A 211 -13.40 24.11 1.14
CA LYS A 211 -13.32 25.33 1.97
C LYS A 211 -11.91 25.57 2.50
N LYS A 212 -11.27 24.51 3.01
CA LYS A 212 -9.92 24.58 3.59
C LYS A 212 -8.87 24.79 2.49
N ALA A 213 -9.01 24.09 1.37
CA ALA A 213 -8.16 24.30 0.19
C ALA A 213 -8.21 25.75 -0.30
N LYS A 214 -9.39 26.37 -0.39
CA LYS A 214 -9.53 27.80 -0.73
C LYS A 214 -8.84 28.72 0.28
N THR A 215 -8.89 28.40 1.57
CA THR A 215 -8.15 29.15 2.59
C THR A 215 -6.63 29.03 2.38
N MET A 216 -6.13 27.82 2.08
CA MET A 216 -4.71 27.60 1.82
C MET A 216 -4.23 28.35 0.57
N VAL A 217 -5.02 28.35 -0.51
CA VAL A 217 -4.72 29.12 -1.73
C VAL A 217 -4.62 30.62 -1.43
N LYS A 218 -5.60 31.18 -0.69
CA LYS A 218 -5.57 32.60 -0.29
C LYS A 218 -4.38 32.93 0.60
N ALA A 219 -4.03 32.04 1.53
CA ALA A 219 -2.86 32.23 2.38
C ALA A 219 -1.59 32.31 1.52
N ARG A 220 -1.42 31.38 0.57
CA ARG A 220 -0.31 31.41 -0.38
C ARG A 220 -0.29 32.69 -1.22
N GLU A 221 -1.43 33.09 -1.78
CA GLU A 221 -1.54 34.33 -2.58
C GLU A 221 -1.17 35.58 -1.78
N THR A 222 -1.41 35.58 -0.46
CA THR A 222 -1.08 36.71 0.41
C THR A 222 0.42 36.83 0.65
N VAL A 223 1.13 35.70 0.81
CA VAL A 223 2.58 35.66 1.07
C VAL A 223 3.42 35.51 -0.21
N GLY A 224 2.78 35.17 -1.33
CA GLY A 224 3.43 34.80 -2.58
C GLY A 224 3.85 33.32 -2.59
N VAL A 225 4.76 32.95 -1.69
CA VAL A 225 5.23 31.57 -1.48
C VAL A 225 5.41 31.31 0.01
N PHE A 226 5.16 30.09 0.46
CA PHE A 226 5.51 29.68 1.82
C PHE A 226 7.02 29.45 1.89
N ALA A 227 7.68 30.08 2.86
CA ALA A 227 9.10 29.92 3.12
C ALA A 227 9.40 28.62 3.87
N SER A 228 8.49 28.15 4.72
CA SER A 228 8.66 26.93 5.51
C SER A 228 7.34 26.24 5.83
N ILE A 229 7.43 25.00 6.32
CA ILE A 229 6.26 24.24 6.77
C ILE A 229 5.60 24.89 8.00
N ASP A 230 6.38 25.56 8.85
CA ASP A 230 5.87 26.25 10.03
C ASP A 230 5.03 27.47 9.65
N GLU A 231 5.48 28.24 8.65
CA GLU A 231 4.70 29.37 8.11
C GLU A 231 3.37 28.88 7.52
N LEU A 232 3.42 27.81 6.71
CA LEU A 232 2.22 27.16 6.17
C LEU A 232 1.27 26.76 7.30
N ASN A 233 1.78 26.07 8.32
CA ASN A 233 0.99 25.57 9.45
C ASN A 233 0.33 26.71 10.23
N ALA A 234 1.07 27.79 10.49
CA ALA A 234 0.58 28.97 11.20
C ALA A 234 -0.53 29.70 10.42
N LEU A 235 -0.30 29.97 9.13
CA LEU A 235 -1.25 30.71 8.28
C LEU A 235 -2.51 29.90 7.98
N CYS A 236 -2.36 28.62 7.69
CA CYS A 236 -3.47 27.77 7.27
C CYS A 236 -4.17 27.08 8.45
N ARG A 237 -3.57 27.10 9.65
CA ARG A 237 -4.01 26.34 10.84
C ARG A 237 -4.16 24.85 10.52
N ILE A 238 -3.07 24.24 10.05
CA ILE A 238 -2.97 22.83 9.67
C ILE A 238 -1.67 22.23 10.21
N ASN A 239 -1.56 20.91 10.13
CA ASN A 239 -0.27 20.21 10.21
C ASN A 239 0.05 19.62 8.83
N GLY A 240 0.78 20.36 8.01
CA GLY A 240 1.08 19.98 6.63
C GLY A 240 1.92 18.70 6.52
N VAL A 241 2.78 18.41 7.50
CA VAL A 241 3.58 17.17 7.52
C VAL A 241 2.66 15.97 7.76
N ASP A 242 1.82 16.02 8.79
CA ASP A 242 0.88 14.94 9.13
C ASP A 242 -0.11 14.68 7.98
N LEU A 243 -0.67 15.75 7.39
CA LEU A 243 -1.60 15.62 6.27
C LEU A 243 -0.95 14.94 5.06
N LEU A 244 0.29 15.31 4.72
CA LEU A 244 1.00 14.71 3.60
C LEU A 244 1.41 13.27 3.92
N ALA A 245 1.83 12.98 5.16
CA ALA A 245 2.19 11.64 5.62
C ALA A 245 1.00 10.68 5.51
N ARG A 246 -0.18 11.11 5.98
CA ARG A 246 -1.42 10.32 5.86
C ARG A 246 -1.80 10.07 4.40
N ARG A 247 -1.67 11.08 3.53
CA ARG A 247 -1.91 10.90 2.09
C ARG A 247 -0.95 9.88 1.48
N PHE A 248 0.34 9.93 1.83
CA PHE A 248 1.31 8.94 1.37
C PHE A 248 0.95 7.54 1.88
N MET A 249 0.51 7.40 3.13
CA MET A 249 0.04 6.12 3.66
C MET A 249 -1.18 5.58 2.91
N GLU A 250 -2.19 6.42 2.63
CA GLU A 250 -3.35 6.03 1.81
C GLU A 250 -2.93 5.54 0.42
N GLU A 251 -1.98 6.23 -0.23
CA GLU A 251 -1.45 5.84 -1.54
C GLU A 251 -0.58 4.57 -1.50
N LEU A 252 0.07 4.28 -0.38
CA LEU A 252 0.87 3.05 -0.20
C LEU A 252 -0.02 1.83 0.05
N GLU A 253 -1.15 2.02 0.73
CA GLU A 253 -2.15 0.99 0.98
C GLU A 253 -3.02 0.71 -0.27
N ASP A 254 -3.48 1.76 -0.95
CA ASP A 254 -4.29 1.67 -2.16
C ASP A 254 -3.51 2.15 -3.38
N LYS A 255 -3.10 1.19 -4.22
CA LYS A 255 -2.34 1.44 -5.45
C LYS A 255 -3.20 2.03 -6.56
N ASP A 256 -4.52 1.86 -6.50
CA ASP A 256 -5.46 2.37 -7.49
C ASP A 256 -5.91 3.81 -7.16
N LEU A 257 -5.52 4.32 -5.98
CA LEU A 257 -5.80 5.69 -5.57
C LEU A 257 -5.09 6.68 -6.51
N GLN A 258 -5.87 7.43 -7.26
CA GLN A 258 -5.39 8.46 -8.19
C GLN A 258 -6.01 9.82 -7.85
N PRO A 259 -5.30 10.93 -8.09
CA PRO A 259 -3.90 11.04 -8.49
C PRO A 259 -2.91 10.73 -7.35
N ARG A 260 -1.66 10.33 -7.68
CA ARG A 260 -0.63 9.97 -6.69
C ARG A 260 0.39 11.08 -6.46
N LEU A 261 0.45 11.59 -5.23
CA LEU A 261 1.45 12.57 -4.81
C LEU A 261 2.82 11.93 -4.61
N THR A 262 2.87 10.66 -4.21
CA THR A 262 4.12 9.91 -4.07
C THR A 262 4.90 9.83 -5.38
N GLU A 263 4.23 9.63 -6.52
CA GLU A 263 4.88 9.60 -7.84
C GLU A 263 5.28 10.99 -8.35
N LEU A 264 4.58 12.04 -7.89
CA LEU A 264 4.85 13.42 -8.27
C LEU A 264 6.00 14.04 -7.47
N LEU A 265 6.10 13.68 -6.19
CA LEU A 265 6.96 14.37 -5.22
C LEU A 265 8.25 13.60 -4.91
N LEU A 266 8.36 12.34 -5.35
CA LEU A 266 9.54 11.50 -5.15
C LEU A 266 10.22 11.21 -6.49
N PRO A 267 11.55 11.00 -6.52
CA PRO A 267 12.47 10.99 -5.37
C PRO A 267 12.70 12.39 -4.78
N VAL A 268 13.08 12.43 -3.50
CA VAL A 268 13.60 13.66 -2.89
C VAL A 268 15.05 13.85 -3.33
N ASP A 269 15.36 15.02 -3.87
CA ASP A 269 16.73 15.42 -4.15
C ASP A 269 17.42 15.74 -2.82
N ALA A 270 18.41 14.92 -2.47
CA ALA A 270 19.21 15.06 -1.24
C ALA A 270 20.43 15.97 -1.47
#